data_AF-A0A1Y1X6M7-F1
#
_entry.id   AF-A0A1Y1X6M7-F1
#
_cell.length_a   1.000
_cell.length_b   1.000
_cell.length_c   1.000
_cell.angle_alpha   90.00
_cell.angle_beta   90.00
_cell.angle_gamma   90.00
#
_symmetry.space_group_name_H-M   'P 1'
#
loop_
_entity.id
_entity.type
_entity.pdbx_description
1 polymer ?
#
loop_
_entity_poly.entity_id
_entity_poly.type
_entity_poly.pdbx_seq_one_letter_code
_entity_poly.pdbx_strand_id
1 'polypeptide(L)'
;MILTFVLIILSIIISSLAKDTCWGEKLGYPCCPPTNCRIFYVNDDGDWGFHNYKWCAIDKKICDSSKSTETTDCWAKKFGYECCPPGVCEVSQKDENGSWGAYDGEWCGIIPSYCHKQD
;
A
#
# COMPACT_ATOMS: atom_id res chain seq x y z
N MET A 1 -4.10 -10.49 -49.66
CA MET A 1 -4.32 -11.22 -48.40
C MET A 1 -3.09 -11.27 -47.50
N ILE A 2 -1.87 -11.52 -47.98
CA ILE A 2 -0.67 -11.55 -47.10
C ILE A 2 -0.30 -10.14 -46.58
N LEU A 3 -0.44 -9.11 -47.42
CA LEU A 3 -0.17 -7.71 -47.05
C LEU A 3 -1.12 -7.17 -45.96
N THR A 4 -2.38 -7.63 -45.94
CA THR A 4 -3.36 -7.26 -44.92
C THR A 4 -3.06 -7.92 -43.57
N PHE A 5 -2.50 -9.15 -43.56
CA PHE A 5 -2.06 -9.80 -42.31
C PHE A 5 -0.85 -9.10 -41.69
N VAL A 6 0.09 -8.58 -42.50
CA VAL A 6 1.27 -7.83 -42.01
C VAL A 6 0.90 -6.50 -41.34
N LEU A 7 -0.12 -5.80 -41.85
CA LEU A 7 -0.61 -4.56 -41.27
C LEU A 7 -1.37 -4.77 -39.94
N ILE A 8 -2.03 -5.92 -39.79
CA ILE A 8 -2.74 -6.30 -38.55
C ILE A 8 -1.73 -6.70 -37.46
N ILE A 9 -0.69 -7.46 -37.78
CA ILE A 9 0.38 -7.77 -36.80
C ILE A 9 1.19 -6.53 -36.41
N LEU A 10 1.41 -5.55 -37.30
CA LEU A 10 2.03 -4.26 -36.94
C LEU A 10 1.20 -3.44 -35.95
N SER A 11 -0.13 -3.53 -36.00
CA SER A 11 -1.02 -2.80 -35.08
C SER A 11 -1.20 -3.51 -33.73
N ILE A 12 -1.05 -4.84 -33.69
CA ILE A 12 -1.16 -5.63 -32.44
C ILE A 12 0.09 -5.47 -31.54
N ILE A 13 1.26 -5.13 -32.09
CA ILE A 13 2.51 -5.00 -31.30
C ILE A 13 2.62 -3.65 -30.56
N ILE A 14 1.75 -2.66 -30.84
CA ILE A 14 1.81 -1.31 -30.23
C ILE A 14 1.03 -1.21 -28.90
N SER A 15 0.50 -2.32 -28.38
CA SER A 15 -0.03 -2.33 -27.02
C SER A 15 1.12 -2.41 -26.01
N SER A 16 1.97 -1.37 -25.97
CA SER A 16 2.92 -1.20 -24.88
C SER A 16 2.09 -1.11 -23.61
N LEU A 17 2.26 -2.11 -22.75
CA LEU A 17 1.89 -2.12 -21.35
C LEU A 17 1.96 -0.69 -20.83
N ALA A 18 0.80 -0.07 -20.59
CA ALA A 18 0.70 1.23 -19.97
C ALA A 18 1.27 1.09 -18.56
N LYS A 19 2.59 1.21 -18.46
CA LYS A 19 3.32 1.23 -17.21
C LYS A 19 2.86 2.51 -16.56
N ASP A 20 2.09 2.40 -15.48
CA ASP A 20 1.63 3.55 -14.72
C ASP A 20 2.85 4.43 -14.40
N THR A 21 2.97 5.53 -15.15
CA THR A 21 4.09 6.46 -15.04
C THR A 21 3.80 7.35 -13.85
N CYS A 22 4.67 7.36 -12.84
CA CYS A 22 4.52 8.31 -11.76
C CYS A 22 4.84 9.73 -12.27
N TRP A 23 4.25 10.73 -11.61
CA TRP A 23 4.36 12.11 -12.05
C TRP A 23 5.81 12.63 -12.14
N GLY A 24 6.73 12.12 -11.30
CA GLY A 24 8.14 12.55 -11.27
C GLY A 24 8.96 12.20 -12.51
N GLU A 25 8.57 11.16 -13.27
CA GLU A 25 9.32 10.76 -14.46
C GLU A 25 9.31 11.86 -15.53
N LYS A 26 8.24 12.68 -15.56
CA LYS A 26 8.13 13.86 -16.45
C LYS A 26 9.15 14.95 -16.12
N LEU A 27 9.68 14.95 -14.89
CA LEU A 27 10.68 15.88 -14.39
C LEU A 27 12.08 15.25 -14.34
N GLY A 28 12.24 14.00 -14.79
CA GLY A 28 13.51 13.27 -14.76
C GLY A 28 13.82 12.58 -13.43
N TYR A 29 12.83 12.44 -12.54
CA TYR A 29 13.00 11.78 -11.23
C TYR A 29 12.31 10.42 -11.20
N PRO A 30 12.90 9.41 -10.54
CA PRO A 30 12.30 8.09 -10.42
C PRO A 30 11.09 8.12 -9.48
N CYS A 31 10.21 7.13 -9.62
CA CYS A 31 9.16 6.87 -8.64
C CYS A 31 9.77 6.34 -7.34
N CYS A 32 9.20 6.72 -6.20
CA CYS A 32 9.53 6.03 -4.97
C CYS A 32 8.99 4.59 -5.03
N PRO A 33 9.72 3.59 -4.52
CA PRO A 33 9.19 2.24 -4.46
C PRO A 33 7.97 2.22 -3.54
N PRO A 34 7.05 1.25 -3.72
CA PRO A 34 5.87 1.13 -2.89
C PRO A 34 6.21 1.08 -1.38
N THR A 35 7.31 0.42 -1.00
CA THR A 35 7.75 0.36 0.41
C THR A 35 8.32 1.67 0.97
N ASN A 36 8.44 2.74 0.17
CA ASN A 36 8.99 4.02 0.59
C ASN A 36 8.06 5.19 0.26
N CYS A 37 7.08 5.39 1.13
CA CYS A 37 6.08 6.45 1.02
C CYS A 37 6.27 7.58 2.03
N ARG A 38 7.46 7.67 2.65
CA ARG A 38 7.76 8.74 3.60
C ARG A 38 8.05 10.04 2.85
N ILE A 39 7.21 11.04 3.09
CA ILE A 39 7.37 12.38 2.52
C ILE A 39 8.49 13.11 3.27
N PHE A 40 9.48 13.60 2.52
CA PHE A 40 10.59 14.42 3.01
C PHE A 40 10.44 15.89 2.62
N TYR A 41 9.79 16.17 1.49
CA TYR A 41 9.61 17.53 0.98
C TYR A 41 8.33 17.62 0.15
N VAL A 42 7.69 18.79 0.14
CA VAL A 42 6.46 19.07 -0.60
C VAL A 42 6.63 20.39 -1.34
N ASN A 43 6.29 20.41 -2.61
CA ASN A 43 6.30 21.63 -3.45
C ASN A 43 5.14 21.59 -4.47
N ASP A 44 5.13 22.55 -5.40
CA ASP A 44 4.10 22.67 -6.44
C ASP A 44 4.09 21.50 -7.45
N ASP A 45 5.19 20.73 -7.55
CA ASP A 45 5.26 19.54 -8.41
C ASP A 45 4.61 18.32 -7.74
N GLY A 46 4.73 18.20 -6.41
CA GLY A 46 4.14 17.11 -5.63
C GLY A 46 4.90 16.74 -4.35
N ASP A 47 4.65 15.51 -3.89
CA ASP A 47 5.21 14.95 -2.66
C ASP A 47 6.53 14.19 -2.95
N TRP A 48 7.63 14.59 -2.32
CA TRP A 48 8.95 14.03 -2.59
C TRP A 48 9.42 13.10 -1.47
N GLY A 49 9.96 11.96 -1.87
CA GLY A 49 10.61 10.99 -0.99
C GLY A 49 12.11 10.91 -1.25
N PHE A 50 12.80 10.16 -0.38
CA PHE A 50 14.24 9.93 -0.51
C PHE A 50 14.53 8.43 -0.41
N HIS A 51 15.12 7.85 -1.46
CA HIS A 51 15.42 6.41 -1.54
C HIS A 51 16.79 6.17 -2.18
N ASN A 52 17.60 5.29 -1.61
CA ASN A 52 18.95 4.96 -2.13
C ASN A 52 19.77 6.22 -2.48
N TYR A 53 19.77 7.20 -1.59
CA TYR A 53 20.48 8.47 -1.75
C TYR A 53 20.02 9.31 -2.95
N LYS A 54 18.78 9.12 -3.43
CA LYS A 54 18.19 9.85 -4.56
C LYS A 54 16.80 10.37 -4.21
N TRP A 55 16.47 11.53 -4.74
CA TRP A 55 15.10 12.05 -4.74
C TRP A 55 14.21 11.18 -5.63
N CYS A 56 13.00 10.92 -5.15
CA CYS A 56 11.99 10.20 -5.88
C CYS A 56 10.61 10.85 -5.69
N ALA A 57 9.75 10.73 -6.69
CA ALA A 57 8.38 11.20 -6.63
C ALA A 57 7.48 10.18 -5.93
N ILE A 58 6.76 10.64 -4.91
CA ILE A 58 5.77 9.83 -4.20
C ILE A 58 4.46 9.92 -4.98
N ASP A 59 4.05 8.81 -5.56
CA ASP A 59 2.73 8.70 -6.17
C ASP A 59 1.77 8.05 -5.18
N LYS A 60 0.67 8.74 -4.89
CA LYS A 60 -0.36 8.23 -3.99
C LYS A 60 -0.90 6.89 -4.46
N LYS A 61 -1.08 6.66 -5.77
CA LYS A 61 -1.54 5.36 -6.28
C LYS A 61 -0.53 4.25 -6.01
N ILE A 62 0.78 4.54 -6.12
CA ILE A 62 1.83 3.57 -5.79
C ILE A 62 1.80 3.29 -4.30
N CYS A 63 1.69 4.33 -3.47
CA CYS A 63 1.63 4.23 -2.02
C CYS A 63 0.34 3.59 -1.48
N ASP A 64 -0.75 3.76 -2.20
CA ASP A 64 -2.04 3.12 -1.97
C ASP A 64 -2.02 1.67 -2.49
N SER A 65 -1.11 1.33 -3.41
CA SER A 65 -0.87 -0.05 -3.87
C SER A 65 0.17 -0.80 -3.02
N SER A 66 1.13 -0.10 -2.40
CA SER A 66 1.95 -0.60 -1.27
C SER A 66 1.20 -0.65 0.03
N LYS A 67 0.05 0.01 0.10
CA LYS A 67 -1.06 -0.52 0.86
C LYS A 67 -1.49 -1.84 0.20
N SER A 68 -0.59 -2.82 0.16
CA SER A 68 -0.94 -4.11 0.72
C SER A 68 -1.58 -3.75 2.05
N THR A 69 -2.89 -3.74 2.12
CA THR A 69 -3.61 -4.50 3.13
C THR A 69 -2.93 -4.50 4.52
N GLU A 70 -2.51 -3.31 4.97
CA GLU A 70 -2.28 -2.94 6.36
C GLU A 70 -3.53 -2.21 6.88
N THR A 71 -4.61 -2.19 6.08
CA THR A 71 -5.85 -2.71 6.65
C THR A 71 -5.57 -4.18 6.94
N THR A 72 -5.05 -4.49 8.12
CA THR A 72 -5.30 -5.82 8.66
C THR A 72 -6.82 -5.92 8.64
N ASP A 73 -7.33 -6.66 7.67
CA ASP A 73 -8.76 -6.77 7.47
C ASP A 73 -9.30 -7.27 8.79
N CYS A 74 -10.12 -6.45 9.43
CA CYS A 74 -10.41 -6.60 10.84
C CYS A 74 -11.15 -7.92 11.03
N TRP A 75 -10.43 -8.97 11.41
CA TRP A 75 -10.97 -10.33 11.39
C TRP A 75 -12.12 -10.47 12.39
N ALA A 76 -12.19 -9.62 13.40
CA ALA A 76 -13.26 -9.56 14.38
C ALA A 76 -14.58 -8.99 13.82
N LYS A 77 -14.54 -8.20 12.73
CA LYS A 77 -15.75 -7.65 12.09
C LYS A 77 -16.67 -8.73 11.52
N LYS A 78 -16.13 -9.87 11.09
CA LYS A 78 -16.94 -11.03 10.65
C LYS A 78 -17.81 -11.60 11.77
N PHE A 79 -17.50 -11.26 13.02
CA PHE A 79 -18.22 -11.66 14.23
C PHE A 79 -18.97 -10.50 14.89
N GLY A 80 -19.00 -9.32 14.26
CA GLY A 80 -19.68 -8.14 14.79
C GLY A 80 -18.90 -7.34 15.83
N TYR A 81 -17.59 -7.54 15.94
CA TYR A 81 -16.72 -6.78 16.86
C TYR A 81 -15.77 -5.87 16.10
N GLU A 82 -15.43 -4.74 16.70
CA GLU A 82 -14.46 -3.80 16.15
C GLU A 82 -13.01 -4.28 16.38
N CYS A 83 -12.08 -3.61 15.70
CA CYS A 83 -10.66 -3.82 15.92
C CYS A 83 -10.18 -3.08 17.16
N CYS A 84 -9.23 -3.67 17.87
CA CYS A 84 -8.58 -2.96 18.96
C CYS A 84 -7.82 -1.75 18.39
N PRO A 85 -7.84 -0.58 19.06
CA PRO A 85 -7.06 0.57 18.63
C PRO A 85 -5.56 0.26 18.55
N PRO A 86 -4.80 0.99 17.70
CA PRO A 86 -3.35 0.86 17.67
C PRO A 86 -2.71 0.97 19.06
N GLY A 87 -1.80 0.06 19.40
CA GLY A 87 -1.16 -0.03 20.72
C GLY A 87 -1.93 -0.85 21.77
N VAL A 88 -3.19 -1.22 21.52
CA VAL A 88 -3.94 -2.14 22.40
C VAL A 88 -3.63 -3.58 21.98
N CYS A 89 -2.65 -4.16 22.68
CA CYS A 89 -2.03 -5.43 22.32
C CYS A 89 -2.09 -6.47 23.45
N GLU A 90 -2.72 -6.14 24.57
CA GLU A 90 -2.93 -7.06 25.68
C GLU A 90 -3.98 -8.10 25.29
N VAL A 91 -3.57 -9.36 25.26
CA VAL A 91 -4.43 -10.48 24.88
C VAL A 91 -5.26 -10.91 26.09
N SER A 92 -6.56 -10.63 26.06
CA SER A 92 -7.52 -11.10 27.06
C SER A 92 -7.93 -12.56 26.80
N GLN A 93 -8.08 -12.94 25.54
CA GLN A 93 -8.41 -14.30 25.13
C GLN A 93 -7.81 -14.61 23.76
N LYS A 94 -7.48 -15.88 23.51
CA LYS A 94 -7.06 -16.35 22.19
C LYS A 94 -7.88 -17.57 21.80
N ASP A 95 -8.39 -17.58 20.58
CA ASP A 95 -9.18 -18.67 20.02
C ASP A 95 -8.66 -19.07 18.62
N GLU A 96 -9.43 -19.88 17.89
CA GLU A 96 -9.12 -20.32 16.51
C GLU A 96 -9.13 -19.17 15.49
N ASN A 97 -9.80 -18.06 15.81
CA ASN A 97 -9.96 -16.91 14.93
C ASN A 97 -8.84 -15.88 15.10
N GLY A 98 -8.34 -15.71 16.31
CA GLY A 98 -7.29 -14.74 16.59
C GLY A 98 -7.11 -14.44 18.07
N SER A 99 -6.46 -13.30 18.35
CA SER A 99 -6.24 -12.79 19.71
C SER A 99 -7.22 -11.66 19.97
N TRP A 100 -8.07 -11.84 20.97
CA TRP A 100 -9.04 -10.87 21.43
C TRP A 100 -8.45 -10.02 22.56
N GLY A 101 -8.76 -8.72 22.52
CA GLY A 101 -8.45 -7.77 23.58
C GLY A 101 -9.72 -7.13 24.13
N ALA A 102 -9.55 -6.32 25.16
CA ALA A 102 -10.59 -5.47 25.71
C ALA A 102 -10.13 -4.01 25.68
N TYR A 103 -10.96 -3.13 25.13
CA TYR A 103 -10.72 -1.68 25.13
C TYR A 103 -12.00 -0.96 25.51
N ASP A 104 -11.92 -0.06 26.49
CA ASP A 104 -13.06 0.69 27.03
C ASP A 104 -14.23 -0.20 27.51
N GLY A 105 -13.90 -1.39 28.03
CA GLY A 105 -14.90 -2.38 28.48
C GLY A 105 -15.56 -3.18 27.35
N GLU A 106 -15.15 -2.98 26.10
CA GLU A 106 -15.68 -3.70 24.93
C GLU A 106 -14.66 -4.69 24.35
N TRP A 107 -15.15 -5.79 23.78
CA TRP A 107 -14.33 -6.78 23.10
C TRP A 107 -13.90 -6.28 21.72
N CYS A 108 -12.63 -6.52 21.39
CA CYS A 108 -12.07 -6.11 20.12
C CYS A 108 -11.07 -7.14 19.57
N GLY A 109 -10.91 -7.19 18.25
CA GLY A 109 -9.91 -8.02 17.59
C GLY A 109 -8.53 -7.37 17.58
N ILE A 110 -7.53 -8.01 18.17
CA ILE A 110 -6.15 -7.51 18.14
C ILE A 110 -5.55 -7.72 16.76
N ILE A 111 -4.91 -6.67 16.28
CA ILE A 111 -4.23 -6.62 15.00
C ILE A 111 -2.71 -6.66 15.24
N PRO A 112 -1.99 -7.70 14.80
CA PRO A 112 -0.56 -7.82 15.08
C PRO A 112 0.27 -6.63 14.58
N SER A 113 -0.11 -6.02 13.45
CA SER A 113 0.63 -4.85 12.92
C SER A 113 0.43 -3.58 13.74
N TYR A 114 -0.62 -3.52 14.58
CA TYR A 114 -0.83 -2.44 15.55
C TYR A 114 0.09 -2.55 16.76
N CYS A 115 0.82 -3.66 16.89
CA CYS A 115 1.67 -3.99 18.02
C CYS A 115 3.13 -3.87 17.62
N HIS A 116 3.64 -2.63 17.58
CA HIS A 116 5.07 -2.40 17.43
C HIS A 116 5.78 -2.71 18.75
N LYS A 117 6.43 -3.86 18.83
CA LYS A 117 7.49 -4.06 19.82
C LYS A 117 8.70 -3.25 19.36
N GLN A 118 9.06 -2.22 20.12
CA GLN A 118 10.41 -1.66 20.05
C GLN A 118 11.30 -2.63 20.83
N ASP A 119 12.10 -3.39 20.09
CA ASP A 119 13.26 -4.09 20.64
C ASP A 119 14.45 -3.12 20.79
#